data_AF-A0A7R9BUT3-F1
#
_entry.id   AF-A0A7R9BUT3-F1
#
_cell.length_a   1.000
_cell.length_b   1.000
_cell.length_c   1.000
_cell.angle_alpha   90.00
_cell.angle_beta   90.00
_cell.angle_gamma   90.00
#
_symmetry.space_group_name_H-M   'P 1'
#
loop_
_entity.id
_entity.type
_entity.pdbx_description
1 polymer ?
#
loop_
_entity_poly.entity_id
_entity_poly.type
_entity_poly.pdbx_seq_one_letter_code
_entity_poly.pdbx_strand_id
1 'polypeptide(L)'
;MKVVCLSEDTSRPCLLLSYHGANILLDCALDVKSLQHFLPIPLIPDKRLESLPSWTPRLPDGENLFTEFKECCGRVFVDGEPEFGVPTMKGVVLPSQINAILISNFMCMLALPFITEGTGFSGAIYATEPTLQIGRCVFELTFITEETGFNVVVDATEPTSRIETLFMEEILEYLEGCPKENVGSIWKKFFHLLPPKFAALGTAPRSWRTIFSKKTLNACLEKVKPVGYNEKLDVFGALQVSAVSSGYCI
;
A
#
# COMPACT_ATOMS: atom_id res chain seq x y z
N MET A 1 -6.15 -2.21 -28.53
CA MET A 1 -6.33 -2.17 -27.06
C MET A 1 -5.21 -2.99 -26.43
N LYS A 2 -4.52 -2.48 -25.42
CA LYS A 2 -3.50 -3.21 -24.66
C LYS A 2 -3.82 -3.11 -23.17
N VAL A 3 -3.77 -4.22 -22.45
CA VAL A 3 -3.94 -4.27 -21.00
C VAL A 3 -2.66 -4.82 -20.38
N VAL A 4 -2.14 -4.16 -19.36
CA VAL A 4 -0.92 -4.56 -18.64
C VAL A 4 -1.22 -4.60 -17.15
N CYS A 5 -0.90 -5.71 -16.49
CA CYS A 5 -0.96 -5.79 -15.04
C CYS A 5 0.30 -5.16 -14.44
N LEU A 6 0.12 -4.18 -13.55
CA LEU A 6 1.20 -3.48 -12.85
C LEU A 6 1.44 -4.01 -11.43
N SER A 7 0.54 -4.87 -10.95
CA SER A 7 0.67 -5.60 -9.70
C SER A 7 1.19 -7.01 -9.95
N GLU A 8 2.02 -7.49 -9.03
CA GLU A 8 2.51 -8.87 -8.99
C GLU A 8 1.60 -9.78 -8.14
N ASP A 9 0.62 -9.20 -7.44
CA ASP A 9 -0.37 -9.92 -6.63
C ASP A 9 -1.77 -9.83 -7.26
N THR A 10 -2.33 -10.99 -7.58
CA THR A 10 -3.67 -11.11 -8.18
C THR A 10 -4.79 -10.60 -7.28
N SER A 11 -4.58 -10.56 -5.95
CA SER A 11 -5.54 -10.00 -4.99
C SER A 11 -5.45 -8.48 -4.84
N ARG A 12 -4.45 -7.84 -5.46
CA ARG A 12 -4.22 -6.39 -5.38
C ARG A 12 -4.19 -5.82 -6.81
N PRO A 13 -5.35 -5.53 -7.43
CA PRO A 13 -5.39 -5.14 -8.83
C PRO A 13 -4.80 -3.73 -9.05
N CYS A 14 -4.03 -3.62 -10.13
CA CYS A 14 -3.61 -2.36 -10.71
C CYS A 14 -3.33 -2.61 -12.19
N LEU A 15 -4.24 -2.19 -13.07
CA LEU A 15 -4.21 -2.53 -14.49
C LEU A 15 -4.12 -1.26 -15.34
N LEU A 16 -3.14 -1.23 -16.25
CA LEU A 16 -3.04 -0.18 -17.25
C LEU A 16 -3.75 -0.61 -18.54
N LEU A 17 -4.78 0.14 -18.90
CA LEU A 17 -5.49 0.04 -20.18
C LEU A 17 -5.00 1.15 -21.13
N SER A 18 -4.36 0.76 -22.23
CA SER A 18 -3.99 1.68 -23.32
C SER A 18 -4.92 1.49 -24.51
N TYR A 19 -5.65 2.54 -24.88
CA TYR A 19 -6.63 2.53 -25.97
C TYR A 19 -6.72 3.88 -26.67
N HIS A 20 -6.62 3.89 -28.01
CA HIS A 20 -6.64 5.11 -28.85
C HIS A 20 -5.78 6.28 -28.33
N GLY A 21 -4.59 5.99 -27.80
CA GLY A 21 -3.68 7.01 -27.27
C GLY A 21 -4.00 7.48 -25.85
N ALA A 22 -5.11 7.03 -25.25
CA ALA A 22 -5.41 7.22 -23.85
C ALA A 22 -4.81 6.07 -23.01
N ASN A 23 -4.23 6.42 -21.87
CA ASN A 23 -3.78 5.49 -20.83
C ASN A 23 -4.66 5.66 -19.59
N ILE A 24 -5.39 4.61 -19.26
CA ILE A 24 -6.31 4.59 -18.13
C ILE A 24 -5.83 3.54 -17.14
N LEU A 25 -5.71 3.94 -15.90
CA LEU A 25 -5.41 3.03 -14.80
C LEU A 25 -6.71 2.54 -14.18
N LEU A 26 -6.85 1.22 -14.05
CA LEU A 26 -7.96 0.58 -13.35
C LEU A 26 -7.40 0.06 -12.03
N ASP A 27 -7.91 0.62 -10.93
CA ASP A 27 -7.48 0.34 -9.56
C ASP A 27 -6.00 0.65 -9.24
N CYS A 28 -5.78 0.97 -7.97
CA CYS A 28 -4.50 1.32 -7.36
C CYS A 28 -4.41 0.62 -6.00
N ALA A 29 -4.47 -0.71 -5.98
CA ALA A 29 -4.33 -1.47 -4.75
C ALA A 29 -2.88 -1.43 -4.23
N LEU A 30 -2.73 -1.44 -2.91
CA LEU A 30 -1.44 -1.50 -2.22
C LEU A 30 -1.16 -2.94 -1.73
N ASP A 31 0.06 -3.42 -1.92
CA ASP A 31 0.48 -4.71 -1.38
C ASP A 31 1.03 -4.54 0.05
N VAL A 32 0.25 -4.95 1.02
CA VAL A 32 0.59 -4.95 2.46
C VAL A 32 1.28 -6.23 2.90
N LYS A 33 1.42 -7.26 2.04
CA LYS A 33 2.07 -8.53 2.42
C LYS A 33 3.58 -8.35 2.68
N SER A 34 4.18 -7.30 2.13
CA SER A 34 5.55 -6.90 2.43
C SER A 34 5.80 -6.71 3.93
N LEU A 35 4.79 -6.27 4.69
CA LEU A 35 4.88 -6.07 6.15
C LEU A 35 5.24 -7.34 6.92
N GLN A 36 4.93 -8.52 6.38
CA GLN A 36 5.26 -9.80 7.02
C GLN A 36 6.77 -10.07 7.12
N HIS A 37 7.60 -9.27 6.44
CA HIS A 37 9.05 -9.35 6.47
C HIS A 37 9.70 -8.45 7.50
N PHE A 38 8.95 -7.52 8.10
CA PHE A 38 9.45 -6.59 9.08
C PHE A 38 9.17 -7.10 10.48
N LEU A 39 10.04 -6.76 11.43
CA LEU A 39 9.70 -6.91 12.84
C LEU A 39 8.54 -5.96 13.18
N PRO A 40 7.61 -6.37 14.07
CA PRO A 40 6.58 -5.47 14.57
C PRO A 40 7.22 -4.26 15.25
N ILE A 41 6.52 -3.13 15.26
CA ILE A 41 6.97 -1.90 15.91
C ILE A 41 6.30 -1.80 17.28
N PRO A 42 6.96 -2.17 18.37
CA PRO A 42 6.26 -2.25 19.64
C PRO A 42 5.87 -0.83 20.11
N LEU A 43 4.58 -0.59 20.37
CA LEU A 43 4.08 0.70 20.91
C LEU A 43 4.75 1.07 22.25
N ILE A 44 5.23 0.06 22.97
CA ILE A 44 5.97 0.17 24.21
C ILE A 44 7.24 -0.68 24.04
N PRO A 45 8.44 -0.21 24.45
CA PRO A 45 9.68 -0.97 24.28
C PRO A 45 9.58 -2.42 24.77
N ASP A 46 9.80 -3.38 23.87
CA ASP A 46 9.83 -4.82 24.19
C ASP A 46 11.27 -5.34 24.19
N LYS A 47 11.77 -5.62 25.40
CA LYS A 47 13.11 -6.18 25.60
C LYS A 47 13.34 -7.50 24.86
N ARG A 48 12.28 -8.30 24.63
CA ARG A 48 12.40 -9.56 23.87
C ARG A 48 12.70 -9.29 22.40
N LEU A 49 12.09 -8.26 21.83
CA LEU A 49 12.30 -7.87 20.45
C LEU A 49 13.70 -7.26 20.25
N GLU A 50 14.12 -6.38 21.17
CA GLU A 50 15.45 -5.76 21.16
C GLU A 50 16.57 -6.79 21.29
N SER A 51 16.37 -7.81 22.13
CA SER A 51 17.34 -8.89 22.39
C SER A 51 17.37 -10.01 21.34
N LEU A 52 16.57 -9.91 20.27
CA LEU A 52 16.63 -10.89 19.18
C LEU A 52 18.04 -10.96 18.58
N PRO A 53 18.51 -12.17 18.24
CA PRO A 53 19.82 -12.35 17.62
C PRO A 53 19.86 -11.69 16.24
N SER A 54 20.95 -11.00 15.94
CA SER A 54 21.19 -10.48 14.59
C SER A 54 21.45 -11.64 13.62
N TRP A 55 20.78 -11.58 12.47
CA TRP A 55 21.03 -12.53 11.38
C TRP A 55 22.00 -11.92 10.39
N THR A 56 22.97 -12.71 9.95
CA THR A 56 23.91 -12.31 8.90
C THR A 56 23.92 -13.35 7.78
N PRO A 57 23.87 -12.92 6.50
CA PRO A 57 24.09 -13.84 5.40
C PRO A 57 25.53 -14.35 5.47
N ARG A 58 25.74 -15.63 5.16
CA ARG A 58 27.08 -16.20 5.05
C ARG A 58 27.77 -15.67 3.80
N LEU A 59 28.54 -14.58 3.95
CA LEU A 59 29.36 -14.03 2.87
C LEU A 59 30.77 -14.62 2.88
N PRO A 60 31.42 -14.78 1.71
CA PRO A 60 32.81 -15.23 1.62
C PRO A 60 33.82 -14.33 2.34
N ASP A 61 33.56 -13.02 2.43
CA ASP A 61 34.55 -12.01 2.84
C ASP A 61 34.35 -11.42 4.25
N GLY A 62 33.50 -12.04 5.09
CA GLY A 62 33.54 -11.83 6.54
C GLY A 62 33.20 -10.43 7.09
N GLU A 63 32.75 -9.48 6.27
CA GLU A 63 32.25 -8.21 6.81
C GLU A 63 30.89 -8.43 7.49
N ASN A 64 30.89 -8.29 8.82
CA ASN A 64 29.69 -8.19 9.66
C ASN A 64 28.97 -6.86 9.43
N LEU A 65 28.55 -6.60 8.19
CA LEU A 65 27.97 -5.33 7.77
C LEU A 65 26.47 -5.20 8.11
N PHE A 66 25.87 -6.24 8.68
CA PHE A 66 24.41 -6.38 8.75
C PHE A 66 23.89 -6.30 10.18
N THR A 67 23.41 -5.11 10.55
CA THR A 67 22.63 -4.91 11.78
C THR A 67 21.13 -4.85 11.51
N GLU A 68 20.71 -4.79 10.23
CA GLU A 68 19.31 -4.59 9.82
C GLU A 68 18.46 -5.88 9.82
N PHE A 69 19.03 -7.05 10.12
CA PHE A 69 18.28 -8.31 10.17
C PHE A 69 18.30 -8.96 11.54
N LYS A 70 17.16 -9.51 11.93
CA LYS A 70 16.96 -10.25 13.16
C LYS A 70 16.38 -11.64 12.86
N GLU A 71 16.80 -12.64 13.62
CA GLU A 71 16.25 -13.99 13.51
C GLU A 71 15.30 -14.29 14.67
N CYS A 72 14.12 -14.82 14.35
CA CYS A 72 13.17 -15.33 15.33
C CYS A 72 12.50 -16.60 14.80
N CYS A 73 12.55 -17.69 15.58
CA CYS A 73 11.94 -18.98 15.25
C CYS A 73 12.34 -19.52 13.84
N GLY A 74 13.60 -19.36 13.45
CA GLY A 74 14.11 -19.80 12.15
C GLY A 74 13.59 -18.98 10.95
N ARG A 75 13.02 -17.80 11.21
CA ARG A 75 12.64 -16.81 10.20
C ARG A 75 13.49 -15.56 10.38
N VAL A 76 13.78 -14.91 9.26
CA VAL A 76 14.57 -13.69 9.20
C VAL A 76 13.62 -12.52 8.95
N PHE A 77 13.78 -11.47 9.72
CA PHE A 77 12.98 -10.25 9.65
C PHE A 77 13.90 -9.03 9.49
N VAL A 78 13.39 -8.01 8.81
CA VAL A 78 14.02 -6.70 8.71
C VAL A 78 13.71 -5.91 9.98
N ASP A 79 14.75 -5.46 10.66
CA ASP A 79 14.69 -4.57 11.81
C ASP A 79 14.84 -3.11 11.35
N GLY A 80 13.81 -2.63 10.66
CA GLY A 80 13.76 -1.29 10.07
C GLY A 80 12.32 -0.81 9.88
N GLU A 81 12.19 0.40 9.36
CA GLU A 81 10.89 0.98 9.02
C GLU A 81 10.13 0.11 7.99
N PRO A 82 8.88 -0.27 8.25
CA PRO A 82 8.08 -1.08 7.34
C PRO A 82 7.79 -0.38 6.01
N GLU A 83 7.81 -1.18 4.95
CA GLU A 83 7.56 -0.70 3.60
C GLU A 83 6.52 -1.55 2.89
N PHE A 84 5.85 -0.92 1.92
CA PHE A 84 4.71 -1.45 1.18
C PHE A 84 5.10 -1.74 -0.26
N GLY A 85 4.59 -2.85 -0.80
CA GLY A 85 4.70 -3.13 -2.22
C GLY A 85 3.82 -2.18 -3.02
N VAL A 86 4.44 -1.38 -3.90
CA VAL A 86 3.72 -0.43 -4.77
C VAL A 86 3.66 -0.94 -6.21
N PRO A 87 2.59 -0.65 -6.96
CA PRO A 87 2.50 -1.00 -8.38
C PRO A 87 3.69 -0.45 -9.18
N THR A 88 4.36 -1.32 -9.95
CA THR A 88 5.57 -0.92 -10.67
C THR A 88 5.22 -0.45 -12.08
N MET A 89 5.29 0.87 -12.29
CA MET A 89 5.06 1.50 -13.61
C MET A 89 6.35 1.61 -14.45
N LYS A 90 7.51 1.28 -13.87
CA LYS A 90 8.83 1.49 -14.48
C LYS A 90 8.96 0.74 -15.81
N GLY A 91 9.27 1.46 -16.87
CA GLY A 91 9.43 0.90 -18.21
C GLY A 91 8.11 0.58 -18.94
N VAL A 92 6.97 0.84 -18.31
CA VAL A 92 5.63 0.65 -18.91
C VAL A 92 5.00 2.00 -19.24
N VAL A 93 4.86 2.89 -18.26
CA VAL A 93 4.21 4.20 -18.41
C VAL A 93 4.74 5.18 -17.37
N LEU A 94 4.86 6.46 -17.72
CA LEU A 94 5.12 7.50 -16.73
C LEU A 94 3.79 7.95 -16.11
N PRO A 95 3.75 8.30 -14.80
CA PRO A 95 2.53 8.83 -14.19
C PRO A 95 1.93 10.04 -14.93
N SER A 96 2.76 10.89 -15.52
CA SER A 96 2.32 12.04 -16.35
C SER A 96 1.62 11.67 -17.66
N GLN A 97 1.74 10.42 -18.12
CA GLN A 97 1.10 9.91 -19.32
C GLN A 97 -0.26 9.24 -19.04
N ILE A 98 -0.63 9.10 -17.77
CA ILE A 98 -1.91 8.52 -17.36
C ILE A 98 -2.98 9.60 -17.41
N ASN A 99 -4.02 9.38 -18.21
CA ASN A 99 -5.09 10.35 -18.43
C ASN A 99 -6.19 10.22 -17.38
N ALA A 100 -6.53 8.99 -16.98
CA ALA A 100 -7.52 8.74 -15.96
C ALA A 100 -7.15 7.57 -15.04
N ILE A 101 -7.64 7.62 -13.81
CA ILE A 101 -7.65 6.52 -12.86
C ILE A 101 -9.11 6.23 -12.51
N LEU A 102 -9.53 4.98 -12.65
CA LEU A 102 -10.87 4.50 -12.28
C LEU A 102 -10.74 3.56 -11.07
N ILE A 103 -11.42 3.89 -9.98
CA ILE A 103 -11.41 3.13 -8.74
C ILE A 103 -12.70 2.32 -8.61
N SER A 104 -12.57 1.01 -8.47
CA SER A 104 -13.69 0.07 -8.35
C SER A 104 -14.21 -0.10 -6.92
N ASN A 105 -13.33 0.03 -5.93
CA ASN A 105 -13.66 -0.12 -4.51
C ASN A 105 -12.68 0.67 -3.62
N PHE A 106 -13.05 0.87 -2.35
CA PHE A 106 -12.29 1.71 -1.43
C PHE A 106 -10.93 1.13 -1.03
N MET A 107 -10.72 -0.19 -1.14
CA MET A 107 -9.40 -0.80 -0.90
C MET A 107 -8.45 -0.66 -2.10
N CYS A 108 -9.00 -0.36 -3.27
CA CYS A 108 -8.24 -0.16 -4.50
C CYS A 108 -7.76 1.29 -4.69
N MET A 109 -7.90 2.17 -3.70
CA MET A 109 -7.32 3.53 -3.76
C MET A 109 -6.07 3.71 -2.87
N LEU A 110 -5.66 2.67 -2.14
CA LEU A 110 -4.58 2.73 -1.15
C LEU A 110 -3.21 3.11 -1.72
N ALA A 111 -2.94 2.78 -2.99
CA ALA A 111 -1.67 3.13 -3.65
C ALA A 111 -1.73 4.47 -4.40
N LEU A 112 -2.87 5.18 -4.40
CA LEU A 112 -3.01 6.45 -5.12
C LEU A 112 -1.93 7.48 -4.74
N PRO A 113 -1.57 7.70 -3.45
CA PRO A 113 -0.58 8.72 -3.11
C PRO A 113 0.78 8.47 -3.76
N PHE A 114 1.17 7.21 -3.97
CA PHE A 114 2.42 6.85 -4.67
C PHE A 114 2.40 7.14 -6.17
N ILE A 115 1.19 7.29 -6.74
CA ILE A 115 0.96 7.52 -8.16
C ILE A 115 0.71 8.99 -8.45
N THR A 116 0.08 9.73 -7.52
CA THR A 116 -0.40 11.09 -7.76
C THR A 116 0.48 12.18 -7.17
N GLU A 117 1.09 11.95 -6.00
CA GLU A 117 1.81 13.00 -5.28
C GLU A 117 3.29 13.04 -5.69
N GLY A 118 3.72 14.18 -6.24
CA GLY A 118 5.13 14.40 -6.63
C GLY A 118 5.58 13.63 -7.88
N THR A 119 4.67 12.99 -8.61
CA THR A 119 4.98 12.14 -9.78
C THR A 119 4.77 12.81 -11.15
N GLY A 120 4.13 13.98 -11.16
CA GLY A 120 3.71 14.68 -12.39
C GLY A 120 2.39 14.16 -13.00
N PHE A 121 1.67 13.28 -12.30
CA PHE A 121 0.30 12.91 -12.68
C PHE A 121 -0.62 14.13 -12.69
N SER A 122 -1.37 14.30 -13.78
CA SER A 122 -2.32 15.40 -13.98
C SER A 122 -3.67 14.91 -14.55
N GLY A 123 -3.86 13.59 -14.60
CA GLY A 123 -5.08 12.97 -15.06
C GLY A 123 -6.25 13.16 -14.09
N ALA A 124 -7.43 12.71 -14.50
CA ALA A 124 -8.62 12.70 -13.66
C ALA A 124 -8.73 11.38 -12.87
N ILE A 125 -9.18 11.45 -11.62
CA ILE A 125 -9.41 10.27 -10.79
C ILE A 125 -10.92 10.17 -10.55
N TYR A 126 -11.50 9.00 -10.77
CA TYR A 126 -12.93 8.77 -10.62
C TYR A 126 -13.20 7.60 -9.68
N ALA A 127 -14.16 7.78 -8.78
CA ALA A 127 -14.67 6.75 -7.89
C ALA A 127 -16.15 7.01 -7.64
N THR A 128 -16.92 6.00 -7.26
CA THR A 128 -18.31 6.25 -6.85
C THR A 128 -18.36 7.01 -5.52
N GLU A 129 -19.42 7.76 -5.27
CA GLU A 129 -19.58 8.50 -4.01
C GLU A 129 -19.46 7.58 -2.77
N PRO A 130 -20.12 6.41 -2.68
CA PRO A 130 -19.95 5.51 -1.54
C PRO A 130 -18.50 5.04 -1.37
N THR A 131 -17.84 4.68 -2.48
CA THR A 131 -16.43 4.28 -2.47
C THR A 131 -15.51 5.39 -1.96
N LEU A 132 -15.74 6.65 -2.35
CA LEU A 132 -14.95 7.79 -1.91
C LEU A 132 -15.20 8.10 -0.43
N GLN A 133 -16.45 8.10 0.02
CA GLN A 133 -16.80 8.36 1.41
C GLN A 133 -16.25 7.28 2.34
N ILE A 134 -16.40 6.00 1.99
CA ILE A 134 -15.84 4.90 2.76
C ILE A 134 -14.31 4.95 2.72
N GLY A 135 -13.71 5.24 1.56
CA GLY A 135 -12.28 5.48 1.46
C GLY A 135 -11.82 6.51 2.49
N ARG A 136 -12.43 7.71 2.49
CA ARG A 136 -12.14 8.75 3.50
C ARG A 136 -12.34 8.24 4.92
N CYS A 137 -13.42 7.54 5.23
CA CYS A 137 -13.65 6.98 6.56
C CYS A 137 -12.64 5.89 6.95
N VAL A 138 -12.06 5.15 6.01
CA VAL A 138 -10.98 4.18 6.24
C VAL A 138 -9.62 4.89 6.38
N PHE A 139 -9.57 6.20 6.17
CA PHE A 139 -8.37 7.03 6.26
C PHE A 139 -8.43 8.15 7.33
N GLU A 140 -9.60 8.58 7.79
CA GLU A 140 -9.83 9.79 8.59
C GLU A 140 -10.27 9.56 10.06
N LEU A 141 -10.62 8.35 10.53
CA LEU A 141 -11.28 8.14 11.83
C LEU A 141 -10.46 8.47 13.09
N THR A 142 -9.27 9.09 12.96
CA THR A 142 -8.44 9.58 14.07
C THR A 142 -9.08 10.68 14.94
N PHE A 143 -10.26 11.23 14.61
CA PHE A 143 -10.78 12.42 15.33
C PHE A 143 -11.93 12.19 16.31
N ILE A 144 -12.50 10.98 16.41
CA ILE A 144 -13.66 10.74 17.32
C ILE A 144 -13.26 10.08 18.64
N THR A 145 -12.10 9.43 18.71
CA THR A 145 -11.64 8.72 19.92
C THR A 145 -10.97 9.64 20.95
N GLU A 146 -10.44 10.80 20.57
CA GLU A 146 -9.86 11.75 21.54
C GLU A 146 -10.92 12.54 22.34
N GLU A 147 -12.12 12.81 21.80
CA GLU A 147 -13.14 13.57 22.53
C GLU A 147 -14.14 12.72 23.34
N THR A 148 -14.25 11.41 23.11
CA THR A 148 -15.33 10.60 23.72
C THR A 148 -14.88 9.48 24.66
N GLY A 149 -13.57 9.25 24.85
CA GLY A 149 -13.10 8.25 25.82
C GLY A 149 -13.62 6.83 25.55
N PHE A 150 -13.95 6.51 24.30
CA PHE A 150 -14.33 5.17 23.89
C PHE A 150 -13.06 4.35 23.62
N ASN A 151 -12.68 3.53 24.60
CA ASN A 151 -11.75 2.42 24.36
C ASN A 151 -12.47 1.40 23.48
N VAL A 152 -12.08 1.28 22.22
CA VAL A 152 -12.49 0.15 21.38
C VAL A 152 -11.77 -1.08 21.95
N VAL A 153 -12.49 -1.85 22.78
CA VAL A 153 -12.10 -3.22 23.10
C VAL A 153 -12.36 -4.03 21.84
N VAL A 154 -11.30 -4.39 21.14
CA VAL A 154 -11.37 -5.35 20.03
C VAL A 154 -11.65 -6.73 20.64
N ASP A 155 -12.93 -7.12 20.68
CA ASP A 155 -13.32 -8.48 21.01
C ASP A 155 -12.87 -9.40 19.86
N ALA A 156 -11.92 -10.29 20.15
CA ALA A 156 -11.20 -11.14 19.20
C ALA A 156 -12.03 -12.33 18.68
N THR A 157 -13.36 -12.22 18.66
CA THR A 157 -14.27 -13.36 18.39
C THR A 157 -15.08 -13.26 17.10
N GLU A 158 -14.90 -12.22 16.28
CA GLU A 158 -15.69 -12.04 15.05
C GLU A 158 -14.91 -12.30 13.73
N PRO A 159 -15.61 -12.72 12.66
CA PRO A 159 -15.01 -13.40 11.52
C PRO A 159 -14.05 -12.51 10.72
N THR A 160 -13.05 -13.18 10.16
CA THR A 160 -11.90 -12.74 9.37
C THR A 160 -12.16 -11.78 8.19
N SER A 161 -13.41 -11.42 7.89
CA SER A 161 -13.78 -10.49 6.82
C SER A 161 -13.85 -9.02 7.25
N ARG A 162 -13.90 -8.69 8.56
CA ARG A 162 -13.86 -7.29 9.04
C ARG A 162 -12.44 -6.75 9.26
N ILE A 163 -11.44 -7.64 9.31
CA ILE A 163 -10.04 -7.29 9.60
C ILE A 163 -9.37 -6.55 8.43
N GLU A 164 -9.81 -6.75 7.19
CA GLU A 164 -9.21 -6.09 6.03
C GLU A 164 -9.55 -4.59 5.94
N THR A 165 -10.64 -4.15 6.58
CA THR A 165 -11.15 -2.77 6.48
C THR A 165 -10.55 -1.80 7.52
N LEU A 166 -10.01 -2.29 8.64
CA LEU A 166 -9.44 -1.46 9.72
C LEU A 166 -7.91 -1.28 9.63
N PHE A 167 -7.27 -1.88 8.62
CA PHE A 167 -5.83 -2.09 8.65
C PHE A 167 -5.01 -0.82 8.37
N MET A 168 -5.45 0.05 7.46
CA MET A 168 -4.58 1.14 6.96
C MET A 168 -4.50 2.34 7.90
N GLU A 169 -5.60 2.70 8.58
CA GLU A 169 -5.61 3.69 9.66
C GLU A 169 -4.75 3.24 10.84
N GLU A 170 -5.01 2.04 11.35
CA GLU A 170 -4.24 1.48 12.47
C GLU A 170 -2.76 1.40 12.11
N ILE A 171 -2.42 1.00 10.88
CA ILE A 171 -1.04 1.03 10.38
C ILE A 171 -0.47 2.44 10.35
N LEU A 172 -1.19 3.43 9.79
CA LEU A 172 -0.70 4.80 9.69
C LEU A 172 -0.46 5.41 11.07
N GLU A 173 -1.45 5.29 11.96
CA GLU A 173 -1.37 5.79 13.34
C GLU A 173 -0.24 5.09 14.12
N TYR A 174 -0.12 3.78 13.97
CA TYR A 174 0.94 3.00 14.60
C TYR A 174 2.34 3.34 14.07
N LEU A 175 2.47 3.56 12.76
CA LEU A 175 3.74 3.94 12.14
C LEU A 175 4.14 5.38 12.50
N GLU A 176 3.19 6.33 12.51
CA GLU A 176 3.43 7.72 12.92
C GLU A 176 3.69 7.84 14.43
N GLY A 177 3.03 7.02 15.26
CA GLY A 177 3.17 7.02 16.71
C GLY A 177 4.46 6.39 17.23
N CYS A 178 5.12 5.54 16.43
CA CYS A 178 6.38 4.86 16.79
C CYS A 178 7.36 4.83 15.61
N PRO A 179 7.92 5.97 15.20
CA PRO A 179 8.86 6.01 14.09
C PRO A 179 10.12 5.21 14.45
N LYS A 180 10.48 4.22 13.62
CA LYS A 180 11.79 3.56 13.75
C LYS A 180 12.88 4.52 13.28
N GLU A 181 13.91 4.72 14.12
CA GLU A 181 15.08 5.53 13.76
C GLU A 181 15.90 4.91 12.60
N ASN A 182 15.80 3.59 12.43
CA ASN A 182 16.50 2.85 11.38
C ASN A 182 15.68 2.76 10.09
N VAL A 183 15.92 3.68 9.16
CA VAL A 183 15.37 3.69 7.78
C VAL A 183 16.16 2.73 6.87
N GLY A 184 16.72 1.66 7.45
CA GLY A 184 17.68 0.79 6.81
C GLY A 184 17.23 0.37 5.42
N SER A 185 18.04 0.66 4.41
CA SER A 185 17.75 0.39 2.99
C SER A 185 18.84 -0.46 2.33
N ILE A 186 19.91 -0.76 3.09
CA ILE A 186 21.06 -1.53 2.62
C ILE A 186 20.64 -2.98 2.38
N TRP A 187 19.78 -3.54 3.24
CA TRP A 187 19.23 -4.88 3.14
C TRP A 187 18.64 -5.19 1.74
N LYS A 188 18.05 -4.21 1.06
CA LYS A 188 17.48 -4.37 -0.30
C LYS A 188 18.53 -4.78 -1.34
N LYS A 189 19.81 -4.41 -1.16
CA LYS A 189 20.92 -4.80 -2.06
C LYS A 189 21.21 -6.30 -1.94
N PHE A 190 20.98 -6.86 -0.75
CA PHE A 190 21.32 -8.23 -0.37
C PHE A 190 20.11 -9.16 -0.35
N PHE A 191 18.95 -8.72 -0.85
CA PHE A 191 17.74 -9.55 -0.95
C PHE A 191 17.99 -10.91 -1.61
N HIS A 192 18.90 -10.97 -2.59
CA HIS A 192 19.29 -12.20 -3.28
C HIS A 192 19.97 -13.24 -2.38
N LEU A 193 20.42 -12.86 -1.19
CA LEU A 193 21.05 -13.73 -0.20
C LEU A 193 20.07 -14.19 0.89
N LEU A 194 18.82 -13.71 0.86
CA LEU A 194 17.84 -14.01 1.88
C LEU A 194 17.23 -15.40 1.67
N PRO A 195 16.72 -16.03 2.75
CA PRO A 195 16.08 -17.33 2.66
C PRO A 195 14.93 -17.35 1.63
N PRO A 196 14.65 -18.51 0.98
CA PRO A 196 13.66 -18.60 -0.10
C PRO A 196 12.27 -18.06 0.22
N LYS A 197 11.84 -18.12 1.49
CA LYS A 197 10.54 -17.57 1.92
C LYS A 197 10.44 -16.06 1.76
N PHE A 198 11.58 -15.37 1.84
CA PHE A 198 11.69 -13.93 1.63
C PHE A 198 11.60 -13.59 0.12
N ALA A 199 12.05 -14.51 -0.75
CA ALA A 199 11.99 -14.36 -2.21
C ALA A 199 10.66 -14.82 -2.84
N ALA A 200 9.78 -15.47 -2.06
CA ALA A 200 8.54 -16.07 -2.57
C ALA A 200 7.38 -15.06 -2.70
N LEU A 201 7.53 -13.84 -2.20
CA LEU A 201 6.54 -12.78 -2.41
C LEU A 201 6.85 -12.05 -3.70
N GLY A 202 5.86 -12.01 -4.60
CA GLY A 202 6.03 -11.59 -5.99
C GLY A 202 6.61 -10.20 -6.20
N THR A 203 6.64 -9.34 -5.17
CA THR A 203 7.18 -7.98 -5.25
C THR A 203 8.66 -7.87 -4.86
N ALA A 204 9.47 -7.36 -5.79
CA ALA A 204 10.89 -7.12 -5.52
C ALA A 204 11.04 -5.96 -4.51
N PRO A 205 11.74 -6.14 -3.36
CA PRO A 205 11.80 -5.10 -2.33
C PRO A 205 12.41 -3.76 -2.74
N ARG A 206 13.07 -3.72 -3.90
CA ARG A 206 13.54 -2.47 -4.52
C ARG A 206 12.40 -1.52 -4.88
N SER A 207 11.21 -2.04 -5.18
CA SER A 207 10.03 -1.22 -5.45
C SER A 207 9.31 -0.80 -4.18
N TRP A 208 9.56 -1.43 -3.03
CA TRP A 208 8.86 -1.10 -1.79
C TRP A 208 9.15 0.33 -1.32
N ARG A 209 8.15 0.96 -0.70
CA ARG A 209 8.18 2.34 -0.22
C ARG A 209 7.62 2.43 1.19
N THR A 210 8.15 3.34 1.99
CA THR A 210 7.57 3.70 3.29
C THR A 210 6.18 4.30 3.09
N ILE A 211 5.35 4.25 4.12
CA ILE A 211 4.00 4.78 4.03
C ILE A 211 4.03 6.31 3.87
N PHE A 212 3.06 6.85 3.14
CA PHE A 212 2.89 8.29 2.97
C PHE A 212 2.31 8.94 4.24
N SER A 213 2.48 10.25 4.39
CA SER A 213 1.87 11.00 5.50
C SER A 213 0.37 11.20 5.34
N LYS A 214 -0.35 11.45 6.44
CA LYS A 214 -1.77 11.86 6.41
C LYS A 214 -2.04 13.05 5.49
N LYS A 215 -1.12 14.04 5.45
CA LYS A 215 -1.24 15.20 4.55
C LYS A 215 -1.22 14.81 3.07
N THR A 216 -0.33 13.89 2.71
CA THR A 216 -0.18 13.37 1.34
C THR A 216 -1.44 12.61 0.92
N LEU A 217 -1.99 11.81 1.83
CA LEU A 217 -3.22 11.07 1.62
C LEU A 217 -4.43 12.00 1.37
N ASN A 218 -4.64 12.99 2.24
CA ASN A 218 -5.75 13.93 2.09
C ASN A 218 -5.67 14.71 0.78
N ALA A 219 -4.48 15.22 0.44
CA ALA A 219 -4.26 15.92 -0.83
C ALA A 219 -4.54 15.05 -2.06
N CYS A 220 -4.32 13.73 -1.94
CA CYS A 220 -4.65 12.77 -2.98
C CYS A 220 -6.18 12.54 -3.09
N LEU A 221 -6.87 12.36 -1.96
CA LEU A 221 -8.32 12.11 -1.93
C LEU A 221 -9.15 13.30 -2.41
N GLU A 222 -8.66 14.53 -2.22
CA GLU A 222 -9.26 15.75 -2.76
C GLU A 222 -9.29 15.77 -4.30
N LYS A 223 -8.42 15.01 -4.97
CA LYS A 223 -8.37 14.91 -6.44
C LYS A 223 -9.39 13.92 -7.00
N VAL A 224 -9.99 13.09 -6.16
CA VAL A 224 -10.96 12.06 -6.57
C VAL A 224 -12.31 12.71 -6.85
N LYS A 225 -12.79 12.55 -8.08
CA LYS A 225 -14.10 13.03 -8.51
C LYS A 225 -15.15 11.95 -8.25
N PRO A 226 -16.19 12.25 -7.46
CA PRO A 226 -17.27 11.31 -7.27
C PRO A 226 -18.10 11.18 -8.56
N VAL A 227 -18.57 9.97 -8.83
CA VAL A 227 -19.44 9.66 -9.99
C VAL A 227 -20.62 8.79 -9.56
N GLY A 228 -21.76 8.98 -10.20
CA GLY A 228 -22.97 8.19 -9.96
C GLY A 228 -22.89 6.80 -10.59
N TYR A 229 -23.61 5.84 -10.01
CA TYR A 229 -23.85 4.56 -10.69
C TYR A 229 -24.62 4.79 -11.99
N ASN A 230 -24.25 4.06 -13.03
CA ASN A 230 -24.78 4.19 -14.40
C ASN A 230 -24.61 5.59 -15.03
N GLU A 231 -23.88 6.50 -14.39
CA GLU A 231 -23.46 7.74 -15.02
C GLU A 231 -22.50 7.42 -16.17
N LYS A 232 -22.77 7.99 -17.34
CA LYS A 232 -21.93 7.81 -18.52
C LYS A 232 -20.87 8.88 -18.55
N LEU A 233 -19.64 8.50 -18.27
CA LEU A 233 -18.47 9.37 -18.27
C LEU A 233 -17.73 9.23 -19.59
N ASP A 234 -17.50 10.35 -20.27
CA ASP A 234 -16.59 10.39 -21.41
C ASP A 234 -15.16 10.62 -20.92
N VAL A 235 -14.31 9.60 -21.10
CA VAL A 235 -12.91 9.62 -20.69
C VAL A 235 -12.09 10.10 -21.88
N PHE A 236 -11.91 11.43 -21.95
CA PHE A 236 -11.09 12.12 -22.94
C PHE A 236 -11.47 11.83 -24.40
N GLY A 237 -12.77 11.66 -24.70
CA GLY A 237 -13.26 11.33 -26.04
C GLY A 237 -12.82 9.98 -26.58
N ALA A 238 -12.12 9.17 -25.77
CA ALA A 238 -11.61 7.87 -26.19
C ALA A 238 -12.58 6.74 -25.83
N LEU A 239 -13.22 6.82 -24.67
CA LEU A 239 -14.01 5.75 -24.07
C LEU A 239 -15.18 6.33 -23.28
N GLN A 240 -16.35 5.68 -23.36
CA GLN A 240 -17.45 5.91 -22.43
C GLN A 240 -17.41 4.83 -21.35
N VAL A 241 -17.33 5.24 -20.08
CA VAL A 241 -17.33 4.34 -18.92
C VAL A 241 -18.51 4.63 -18.01
N SER A 242 -19.01 3.61 -17.33
CA SER A 242 -20.07 3.75 -16.33
C SER A 242 -19.84 2.77 -15.19
N ALA A 243 -19.92 3.26 -13.96
CA ALA A 243 -19.79 2.43 -12.78
C ALA A 243 -21.06 1.59 -12.57
N VAL A 244 -20.90 0.30 -12.28
CA VAL A 244 -21.99 -0.63 -11.97
C VAL A 244 -21.65 -1.36 -10.68
N SER A 245 -22.64 -1.57 -9.81
CA SER A 245 -22.43 -2.34 -8.59
C SER A 245 -22.23 -3.82 -8.92
N SER A 246 -21.14 -4.40 -8.42
CA SER A 246 -20.86 -5.84 -8.50
C SER A 246 -21.39 -6.63 -7.29
N GLY A 247 -21.85 -5.93 -6.24
CA GLY A 247 -22.28 -6.55 -4.98
C GLY A 247 -21.13 -7.06 -4.09
N TYR A 248 -19.86 -6.72 -4.39
CA TYR A 248 -18.70 -7.18 -3.63
C TYR A 248 -18.51 -6.41 -2.30
N CYS A 249 -18.49 -5.08 -2.37
CA CYS A 249 -18.32 -4.18 -1.22
C CYS A 249 -19.12 -2.89 -1.44
N ILE A 250 -19.32 -2.12 -0.36
CA ILE A 250 -20.12 -0.87 -0.34
C ILE A 250 -19.30 0.31 -0.87
#